data_AF-A0A6A4ATR5-F1
#
_entry.id   AF-A0A6A4ATR5-F1
#
_cell.length_a   1.000
_cell.length_b   1.000
_cell.length_c   1.000
_cell.angle_alpha   90.00
_cell.angle_beta   90.00
_cell.angle_gamma   90.00
#
_symmetry.space_group_name_H-M   'P 1'
#
loop_
_entity.id
_entity.type
_entity.pdbx_description
1 polymer ?
#
loop_
_entity_poly.entity_id
_entity_poly.type
_entity_poly.pdbx_seq_one_letter_code
_entity_poly.pdbx_strand_id
1 'polypeptide(L)'
;MNLNASKIDIRWLVKWFRSFATTLGDVVPVRVRTQKTIDGVVRKQYTNENYTLLPAYFTWDQLYTEMHNYVLENEMDVREPRPSTFRRILLECCPTVRVRSPRSNVCDLCFIMFSKMRSGVTSQLTEDLGVHTAAAKEMR
;
A
#
# COMPACT_ATOMS: atom_id res chain seq x y z
N MET A 1 5.62 37.49 12.90
CA MET A 1 5.05 36.13 12.79
C MET A 1 5.19 35.68 11.35
N ASN A 2 5.90 34.57 11.09
CA ASN A 2 6.30 34.16 9.74
C ASN A 2 5.16 33.43 9.02
N LEU A 3 4.62 34.06 7.97
CA LEU A 3 3.44 33.59 7.19
C LEU A 3 3.79 32.64 6.03
N ASN A 4 5.06 32.25 5.87
CA ASN A 4 5.55 31.50 4.71
C ASN A 4 6.08 30.09 5.03
N ALA A 5 5.42 29.34 5.91
CA ALA A 5 5.63 27.89 5.93
C ALA A 5 4.86 27.28 4.75
N SER A 6 5.46 27.24 3.55
CA SER A 6 4.86 26.59 2.38
C SER A 6 4.41 25.18 2.76
N LYS A 7 3.14 24.84 2.50
CA LYS A 7 2.61 23.51 2.82
C LYS A 7 3.30 22.49 1.90
N ILE A 8 3.58 21.30 2.43
CA ILE A 8 4.08 20.17 1.62
C ILE A 8 3.11 19.94 0.46
N ASP A 9 3.61 19.86 -0.77
CA ASP A 9 2.79 19.48 -1.93
C ASP A 9 2.53 17.97 -1.91
N ILE A 10 1.42 17.59 -1.27
CA ILE A 10 0.98 16.19 -1.18
C ILE A 10 0.66 15.61 -2.56
N ARG A 11 0.16 16.42 -3.51
CA ARG A 11 -0.23 15.92 -4.83
C ARG A 11 1.01 15.51 -5.61
N TRP A 12 2.05 16.34 -5.59
CA TRP A 12 3.34 16.01 -6.17
C TRP A 12 3.92 14.73 -5.54
N LEU A 13 3.97 14.64 -4.22
CA LEU A 13 4.56 13.50 -3.51
C LEU A 13 3.85 12.19 -3.86
N VAL A 14 2.51 12.21 -3.89
CA VAL A 14 1.69 11.05 -4.27
C VAL A 14 1.91 10.68 -5.73
N LYS A 15 2.01 11.66 -6.63
CA LYS A 15 2.28 11.42 -8.06
C LYS A 15 3.65 10.77 -8.26
N TRP A 16 4.69 11.29 -7.61
CA TRP A 16 6.04 10.72 -7.63
C TRP A 16 6.01 9.27 -7.13
N PHE A 17 5.41 9.01 -5.96
CA PHE A 17 5.43 7.67 -5.37
C PHE A 17 4.66 6.64 -6.20
N ARG A 18 3.53 7.03 -6.81
CA ARG A 18 2.79 6.16 -7.73
C ARG A 18 3.58 5.87 -8.99
N SER A 19 4.29 6.86 -9.54
CA SER A 19 5.16 6.66 -10.70
C SER A 19 6.30 5.70 -10.35
N PHE A 20 6.97 5.94 -9.22
CA PHE A 20 8.02 5.07 -8.70
C PHE A 20 7.54 3.61 -8.53
N ALA A 21 6.38 3.43 -7.91
CA ALA A 21 5.79 2.11 -7.72
C ALA A 21 5.33 1.44 -9.02
N THR A 22 4.90 2.21 -10.01
CA THR A 22 4.56 1.67 -11.34
C THR A 22 5.80 1.14 -12.05
N THR A 23 6.94 1.80 -11.87
CA THR A 23 8.21 1.41 -12.50
C THR A 23 8.83 0.18 -11.84
N LEU A 24 8.76 0.08 -10.51
CA LEU A 24 9.54 -0.92 -9.75
C LEU A 24 8.70 -1.99 -9.05
N GLY A 25 7.38 -1.83 -9.00
CA GLY A 25 6.49 -2.71 -8.26
C GLY A 25 5.78 -3.71 -9.15
N ASP A 26 5.47 -4.87 -8.58
CA ASP A 26 4.63 -5.88 -9.22
C ASP A 26 3.16 -5.66 -8.89
N VAL A 27 2.28 -5.81 -9.89
CA VAL A 27 0.83 -5.73 -9.67
C VAL A 27 0.29 -7.09 -9.22
N VAL A 28 -0.25 -7.15 -8.01
CA VAL A 28 -0.86 -8.34 -7.42
C VAL A 28 -2.37 -8.12 -7.26
N PRO A 29 -3.23 -8.83 -7.99
CA PRO A 29 -4.67 -8.74 -7.82
C PRO A 29 -5.10 -9.45 -6.54
N VAL A 30 -5.86 -8.74 -5.70
CA VAL A 30 -6.45 -9.30 -4.49
C VAL A 30 -7.96 -9.30 -4.64
N ARG A 31 -8.56 -10.48 -4.57
CA ARG A 31 -10.01 -10.60 -4.61
C ARG A 31 -10.61 -10.02 -3.34
N VAL A 32 -11.53 -9.10 -3.51
CA VAL A 32 -12.26 -8.43 -2.44
C VAL A 32 -13.74 -8.67 -2.64
N ARG A 33 -14.44 -8.90 -1.54
CA ARG A 33 -15.89 -9.04 -1.52
C ARG A 33 -16.51 -7.79 -0.93
N THR A 34 -17.32 -7.10 -1.70
CA THR A 34 -18.12 -5.98 -1.22
C THR A 34 -19.56 -6.45 -1.03
N GLN A 35 -20.17 -6.09 0.09
CA GLN A 35 -21.61 -6.24 0.27
C GLN A 35 -22.29 -4.96 -0.20
N LYS A 36 -23.24 -5.08 -1.12
CA LYS A 36 -24.09 -3.97 -1.55
C LYS A 36 -25.54 -4.35 -1.32
N THR A 37 -26.29 -3.46 -0.68
CA THR A 37 -27.75 -3.58 -0.61
C THR A 37 -28.33 -2.92 -1.86
N ILE A 38 -28.97 -3.70 -2.71
CA ILE A 38 -29.69 -3.23 -3.90
C ILE A 38 -31.13 -3.65 -3.71
N ASP A 39 -32.04 -2.68 -3.68
CA ASP A 39 -33.49 -2.90 -3.47
C ASP A 39 -33.82 -3.75 -2.24
N GLY A 40 -33.15 -3.47 -1.11
CA GLY A 40 -33.34 -4.20 0.16
C GLY A 40 -32.69 -5.60 0.20
N VAL A 41 -32.12 -6.07 -0.90
CA VAL A 41 -31.43 -7.37 -0.98
C VAL A 41 -29.92 -7.16 -0.88
N VAL A 42 -29.30 -7.79 0.11
CA VAL A 42 -27.84 -7.83 0.24
C VAL A 42 -27.26 -8.74 -0.83
N ARG A 43 -26.57 -8.16 -1.81
CA ARG A 43 -25.82 -8.87 -2.83
C ARG A 43 -24.33 -8.82 -2.54
N LYS A 44 -23.70 -9.98 -2.69
CA LYS A 44 -22.25 -10.15 -2.54
C LYS A 44 -21.60 -9.99 -3.91
N GLN A 45 -20.82 -8.93 -4.08
CA GLN A 45 -20.04 -8.67 -5.29
C GLN A 45 -18.57 -9.01 -5.03
N TYR A 46 -17.93 -9.73 -5.94
CA TYR A 46 -16.50 -9.97 -5.90
C TYR A 46 -15.82 -9.10 -6.95
N THR A 47 -14.82 -8.33 -6.54
CA THR A 47 -13.99 -7.47 -7.39
C THR A 47 -12.53 -7.72 -7.07
N ASN A 48 -11.65 -7.61 -8.05
CA ASN A 48 -10.21 -7.63 -7.77
C ASN A 48 -9.74 -6.20 -7.50
N GLU A 49 -9.14 -5.97 -6.35
CA GLU A 49 -8.36 -4.77 -6.04
C GLU A 49 -6.90 -5.04 -6.40
N ASN A 50 -6.32 -4.21 -7.25
CA ASN A 50 -4.91 -4.33 -7.62
C ASN A 50 -4.03 -3.66 -6.56
N TYR A 51 -3.10 -4.44 -6.01
CA TYR A 51 -2.02 -3.96 -5.15
C TYR A 51 -0.74 -3.83 -5.96
N THR A 52 0.10 -2.86 -5.62
CA THR A 52 1.44 -2.72 -6.20
C THR A 52 2.46 -3.01 -5.11
N LEU A 53 3.25 -4.07 -5.30
CA LEU A 53 4.22 -4.54 -4.32
C LEU A 53 5.64 -4.15 -4.74
N LEU A 54 6.23 -3.22 -4.00
CA LEU A 54 7.64 -2.85 -4.11
C LEU A 54 8.54 -3.97 -3.59
N PRO A 55 9.74 -4.15 -4.16
CA PRO A 55 10.73 -5.11 -3.70
C PRO A 55 11.04 -5.03 -2.20
N ALA A 56 11.34 -6.17 -1.60
CA ALA A 56 11.56 -6.28 -0.16
C ALA A 56 12.85 -5.61 0.33
N TYR A 57 13.76 -5.26 -0.59
CA TYR A 57 14.98 -4.54 -0.24
C TYR A 57 14.72 -3.08 0.09
N PHE A 58 13.58 -2.49 -0.33
CA PHE A 58 13.24 -1.11 0.02
C PHE A 58 12.81 -1.00 1.49
N THR A 59 13.43 -0.08 2.22
CA THR A 59 12.91 0.43 3.50
C THR A 59 12.22 1.77 3.28
N TRP A 60 11.46 2.25 4.28
CA TRP A 60 10.90 3.61 4.19
C TRP A 60 11.98 4.69 4.12
N ASP A 61 13.15 4.46 4.72
CA ASP A 61 14.27 5.39 4.65
C ASP A 61 14.90 5.38 3.26
N GLN A 62 15.06 4.22 2.62
CA GLN A 62 15.53 4.16 1.23
C GLN A 62 14.53 4.81 0.28
N LEU A 63 13.22 4.57 0.44
CA LEU A 63 12.20 5.28 -0.36
C LEU A 63 12.27 6.79 -0.18
N TYR A 64 12.58 7.26 1.03
CA TYR A 64 12.80 8.67 1.29
C TYR A 64 14.06 9.17 0.56
N THR A 65 15.17 8.42 0.62
CA THR A 65 16.41 8.74 -0.10
C THR A 65 16.19 8.81 -1.61
N GLU A 66 15.44 7.87 -2.20
CA GLU A 66 15.10 7.90 -3.63
C GLU A 66 14.29 9.16 -3.99
N MET A 67 13.36 9.57 -3.14
CA MET A 67 12.60 10.81 -3.33
C MET A 67 13.50 12.04 -3.27
N HIS A 68 14.38 12.09 -2.27
CA HIS A 68 15.33 13.19 -2.08
C HIS A 68 16.30 13.31 -3.26
N ASN A 69 16.88 12.18 -3.71
CA ASN A 69 17.75 12.16 -4.89
C ASN A 69 17.02 12.67 -6.12
N TYR A 70 15.77 12.22 -6.35
CA TYR A 70 14.95 12.71 -7.45
C TYR A 70 14.73 14.23 -7.40
N VAL A 71 14.48 14.80 -6.22
CA VAL A 71 14.34 16.25 -6.02
C VAL A 71 15.62 16.98 -6.38
N LEU A 72 16.78 16.50 -5.90
CA LEU A 72 18.07 17.10 -6.17
C LEU A 72 18.48 17.02 -7.65
N GLU A 73 18.37 15.84 -8.26
CA GLU A 73 18.76 15.58 -9.65
C GLU A 73 17.92 16.37 -10.65
N ASN A 74 16.67 16.70 -10.31
CA ASN A 74 15.75 17.46 -11.15
C ASN A 74 15.62 18.93 -10.71
N GLU A 75 16.47 19.40 -9.79
CA GLU A 75 16.50 20.78 -9.26
C GLU A 75 15.10 21.28 -8.85
N MET A 76 14.32 20.42 -8.21
CA MET A 76 12.92 20.73 -7.92
C MET A 76 12.80 21.69 -6.75
N ASP A 77 12.04 22.78 -6.94
CA ASP A 77 11.64 23.68 -5.85
C ASP A 77 10.41 23.11 -5.12
N VAL A 78 10.63 22.07 -4.32
CA VAL A 78 9.59 21.44 -3.49
C VAL A 78 10.02 21.36 -2.04
N ARG A 79 9.06 21.59 -1.13
CA ARG A 79 9.29 21.38 0.30
C ARG A 79 9.17 19.91 0.66
N GLU A 80 10.30 19.27 0.88
CA GLU A 80 10.33 17.87 1.31
C GLU A 80 9.67 17.68 2.70
N PRO A 81 8.84 16.64 2.88
CA PRO A 81 8.34 16.25 4.20
C PRO A 81 9.46 15.68 5.07
N ARG A 82 9.29 15.67 6.40
CA ARG A 82 10.14 14.84 7.27
C ARG A 82 9.92 13.35 6.97
N PRO A 83 10.90 12.45 7.16
CA PRO A 83 10.73 11.01 6.87
C PRO A 83 9.51 10.35 7.54
N SER A 84 9.19 10.70 8.79
CA SER A 84 7.99 10.22 9.47
C SER A 84 6.68 10.73 8.83
N THR A 85 6.69 11.97 8.35
CA THR A 85 5.56 12.59 7.66
C THR A 85 5.39 12.04 6.25
N PHE A 86 6.49 11.83 5.53
CA PHE A 86 6.56 11.15 4.23
C PHE A 86 5.86 9.79 4.31
N ARG A 87 6.32 8.93 5.22
CA ARG A 87 5.75 7.59 5.44
C ARG A 87 4.26 7.66 5.74
N ARG A 88 3.85 8.55 6.64
CA ARG A 88 2.43 8.70 7.03
C ARG A 88 1.56 9.11 5.85
N ILE A 89 1.95 10.16 5.11
CA ILE A 89 1.21 10.66 3.94
C ILE A 89 1.07 9.56 2.90
N LEU A 90 2.15 8.82 2.60
CA LEU A 90 2.10 7.77 1.58
C LEU A 90 1.24 6.57 2.01
N LEU A 91 1.28 6.18 3.28
CA LEU A 91 0.41 5.13 3.81
C LEU A 91 -1.08 5.51 3.76
N GLU A 92 -1.40 6.78 4.00
CA GLU A 92 -2.77 7.31 3.95
C GLU A 92 -3.25 7.50 2.50
N CYS A 93 -2.43 8.07 1.62
CA CYS A 93 -2.83 8.43 0.26
C CYS A 93 -2.62 7.32 -0.80
N CYS A 94 -1.78 6.31 -0.50
CA CYS A 94 -1.46 5.18 -1.39
C CYS A 94 -1.59 3.82 -0.66
N PRO A 95 -2.76 3.48 -0.10
CA PRO A 95 -2.91 2.28 0.74
C PRO A 95 -2.75 0.95 -0.01
N THR A 96 -2.80 0.96 -1.34
CA THR A 96 -2.60 -0.21 -2.21
C THR A 96 -1.16 -0.40 -2.67
N VAL A 97 -0.29 0.58 -2.45
CA VAL A 97 1.16 0.44 -2.69
C VAL A 97 1.82 -0.02 -1.41
N ARG A 98 2.49 -1.17 -1.44
CA ARG A 98 3.10 -1.79 -0.26
C ARG A 98 4.52 -2.25 -0.56
N VAL A 99 5.37 -2.23 0.45
CA VAL A 99 6.71 -2.81 0.38
C VAL A 99 6.62 -4.25 0.88
N ARG A 100 7.15 -5.20 0.11
CA ARG A 100 7.23 -6.60 0.54
C ARG A 100 8.02 -6.71 1.83
N SER A 101 7.57 -7.57 2.75
CA SER A 101 8.36 -7.86 3.94
C SER A 101 9.51 -8.79 3.59
N PRO A 102 10.78 -8.44 3.87
CA PRO A 102 11.92 -9.33 3.61
C PRO A 102 11.93 -10.58 4.48
N ARG A 103 11.15 -10.59 5.57
CA ARG A 103 11.09 -11.69 6.55
C ARG A 103 9.86 -12.59 6.39
N SER A 104 9.01 -12.32 5.40
CA SER A 104 7.78 -13.08 5.28
C SER A 104 7.99 -14.29 4.39
N ASN A 105 7.88 -15.48 4.98
CA ASN A 105 7.76 -16.74 4.25
C ASN A 105 6.32 -16.97 3.74
N VAL A 106 5.42 -15.99 3.87
CA VAL A 106 4.07 -16.08 3.34
C VAL A 106 4.01 -15.48 1.95
N CYS A 107 3.12 -16.00 1.10
CA CYS A 107 2.92 -15.48 -0.24
C CYS A 107 2.39 -14.03 -0.22
N ASP A 108 2.54 -13.33 -1.35
CA ASP A 108 2.11 -11.94 -1.53
C ASP A 108 0.62 -11.72 -1.15
N LEU A 109 -0.26 -12.68 -1.44
CA LEU A 109 -1.68 -12.59 -1.11
C LEU A 109 -1.92 -12.66 0.41
N CYS A 110 -1.30 -13.62 1.10
CA CYS A 110 -1.33 -13.69 2.57
C CYS A 110 -0.77 -12.41 3.19
N PHE A 111 0.34 -11.87 2.67
CA PHE A 111 0.94 -10.63 3.15
C PHE A 111 -0.03 -9.45 3.05
N ILE A 112 -0.70 -9.29 1.90
CA ILE A 112 -1.69 -8.21 1.71
C ILE A 112 -2.89 -8.39 2.64
N MET A 113 -3.40 -9.61 2.80
CA MET A 113 -4.51 -9.90 3.72
C MET A 113 -4.14 -9.58 5.17
N PHE A 114 -2.96 -10.00 5.66
CA PHE A 114 -2.47 -9.63 6.99
C PHE A 114 -2.32 -8.12 7.15
N SER A 115 -1.84 -7.42 6.12
CA SER A 115 -1.74 -5.96 6.16
C SER A 115 -3.12 -5.31 6.29
N LYS A 116 -4.14 -5.81 5.59
CA LYS A 116 -5.52 -5.33 5.73
C LYS A 116 -6.06 -5.58 7.15
N MET A 117 -5.80 -6.76 7.70
CA MET A 117 -6.22 -7.10 9.07
C MET A 117 -5.62 -6.17 10.13
N ARG A 118 -4.37 -5.71 9.96
CA ARG A 118 -3.76 -4.72 10.87
C ARG A 118 -4.49 -3.37 10.88
N SER A 119 -5.09 -2.97 9.77
CA SER A 119 -5.95 -1.78 9.70
C SER A 119 -7.39 -2.02 10.18
N GLY A 120 -7.79 -3.28 10.36
CA GLY A 120 -9.11 -3.67 10.82
C GLY A 120 -9.40 -5.13 10.50
N VAL A 121 -9.70 -5.93 11.52
CA VAL A 121 -10.06 -7.34 11.35
C VAL A 121 -11.55 -7.44 11.07
N THR A 122 -11.92 -8.20 10.05
CA THR A 122 -13.31 -8.56 9.75
C THR A 122 -13.43 -10.07 9.65
N SER A 123 -14.61 -10.62 9.96
CA SER A 123 -14.88 -12.06 9.79
C SER A 123 -14.59 -12.53 8.36
N GLN A 124 -14.84 -11.68 7.37
CA GLN A 124 -14.59 -11.97 5.96
C GLN A 124 -13.09 -12.10 5.64
N LEU A 125 -12.26 -11.15 6.12
CA LEU A 125 -10.80 -11.23 5.94
C LEU A 125 -10.24 -12.54 6.53
N THR A 126 -10.77 -12.95 7.69
CA THR A 126 -10.38 -14.20 8.35
C THR A 126 -10.81 -15.44 7.57
N GLU A 127 -12.02 -15.43 7.00
CA GLU A 127 -12.53 -16.51 6.14
C GLU A 127 -11.69 -16.64 4.85
N ASP A 128 -11.45 -15.52 4.16
CA ASP A 128 -10.69 -15.51 2.90
C ASP A 128 -9.25 -16.01 3.10
N LEU A 129 -8.62 -15.60 4.22
CA LEU A 129 -7.31 -16.11 4.61
C LEU A 129 -7.36 -17.61 4.95
N GLY A 130 -8.42 -18.06 5.62
CA GLY A 130 -8.67 -19.46 5.94
C GLY A 130 -8.76 -20.34 4.69
N VAL A 131 -9.52 -19.90 3.69
CA VAL A 131 -9.64 -20.58 2.38
C VAL A 131 -8.29 -20.59 1.66
N HIS A 132 -7.59 -19.45 1.61
CA HIS A 132 -6.31 -19.37 0.91
C HIS A 132 -5.22 -20.24 1.53
N THR A 133 -5.23 -20.39 2.86
CA THR A 133 -4.26 -21.22 3.59
C THR A 133 -4.69 -22.68 3.77
N ALA A 134 -5.86 -23.09 3.28
CA ALA A 134 -6.40 -24.43 3.48
C ALA A 134 -5.45 -25.54 2.99
N ALA A 135 -4.96 -25.43 1.75
CA ALA A 135 -4.00 -26.40 1.19
C ALA A 135 -2.70 -26.48 2.01
N ALA A 136 -2.23 -25.35 2.56
CA ALA A 136 -1.05 -25.33 3.41
C ALA A 136 -1.27 -25.99 4.78
N LYS A 137 -2.51 -26.00 5.28
CA LYS A 137 -2.89 -26.68 6.53
C LYS A 137 -3.01 -28.20 6.35
N GLU A 138 -3.40 -28.66 5.16
CA GLU A 138 -3.56 -30.09 4.84
C GLU A 138 -2.22 -30.82 4.66
N MET A 139 -1.13 -30.10 4.39
CA MET A 139 0.21 -30.66 4.27
C MET A 139 0.93 -30.91 5.61
N ARG A 140 0.23 -30.75 6.75
CA ARG A 140 0.75 -30.98 8.11
C ARG A 140 0.15 -32.25 8.72
#